data_AF-A0A433DUJ7-F1
#
_entry.id   AF-A0A433DUJ7-F1
#
_cell.length_a   1.000
_cell.length_b   1.000
_cell.length_c   1.000
_cell.angle_alpha   90.00
_cell.angle_beta   90.00
_cell.angle_gamma   90.00
#
_symmetry.space_group_name_H-M   'P 1'
#
loop_
_entity.id
_entity.type
_entity.pdbx_description
1 polymer ?
#
loop_
_entity_poly.entity_id
_entity_poly.type
_entity_poly.pdbx_seq_one_letter_code
_entity_poly.pdbx_strand_id
1 'polypeptide(L)'
;MQQLEAQEVSLHKVFSSDYDFRIPDYQRPYAWDAEQAVQLLTDLEESLERGTDEPYFLGSVVLVKAKGDAPAEVIDGQQRLTTLTILFALLRDLTEDADLRSDLDRLVTEPGNKVRRLAPKPRLTLRMRDAGFFQQYIQTREATEALRSLKEEALPTDAQKAVLRNTAALHAILADWSEGRRLDLVQMLGERTFLVVVSTPDLDSAHRIFSVMNSRGMDLSPTDIFKSRIIGALDDVTSEQCARKWEDAEEALGRDDFADLFLHLRMVFAMKRAERELLKEFPEQVLSRYLPGKAEAFVTEVVVPYADAYVQIRDARYTAASGAEQVNAWFKRLQQIDNNDWRPAALWALRNQGHDSAWLDRFFGALERLAASMFIRRVYTTPRVTRYADLLRELDAGKGLDAPSFTLTGEEKAETLARLEGDVYLVTRTRKYILLRLDEMLAGKPGVSYDHAVITVEHVVPQNPKPGARWLRDFTEEQRGKWTHRLGNLVLLNRTKNAYAQNYDFAEKKVKYFTGRHGVSTFALTSQVLQCEAWEPELLHRRQQRLVGLLADEWDL
;
A
#
# COMPACT_ATOMS: atom_id res chain seq x y z
N MET A 1 9.65 7.85 39.17
CA MET A 1 10.14 8.22 37.82
C MET A 1 10.73 6.98 37.20
N GLN A 2 10.18 6.48 36.09
CA GLN A 2 10.84 5.43 35.32
C GLN A 2 12.12 6.03 34.72
N GLN A 3 13.28 5.43 35.03
CA GLN A 3 14.58 5.91 34.54
C GLN A 3 14.81 5.41 33.12
N LEU A 4 15.07 6.35 32.22
CA LEU A 4 15.67 6.10 30.91
C LEU A 4 17.17 5.85 31.13
N GLU A 5 17.69 4.77 30.56
CA GLU A 5 19.13 4.50 30.53
C GLU A 5 19.62 4.55 29.08
N ALA A 6 20.58 5.43 28.80
CA ALA A 6 21.26 5.52 27.52
C ALA A 6 22.76 5.43 27.77
N GLN A 7 23.41 4.43 27.19
CA GLN A 7 24.83 4.19 27.39
C GLN A 7 25.49 3.69 26.10
N GLU A 8 26.75 4.07 25.94
CA GLU A 8 27.64 3.50 24.92
C GLU A 8 28.10 2.12 25.38
N VAL A 9 27.96 1.12 24.50
CA VAL A 9 28.27 -0.28 24.80
C VAL A 9 29.09 -0.85 23.64
N SER A 10 30.22 -1.48 23.95
CA SER A 10 31.01 -2.20 22.95
C SER A 10 30.25 -3.41 22.41
N LEU A 11 30.50 -3.76 21.16
CA LEU A 11 29.77 -4.85 20.49
C LEU A 11 29.92 -6.19 21.24
N HIS A 12 31.11 -6.49 21.75
CA HIS A 12 31.35 -7.70 22.56
C HIS A 12 30.45 -7.74 23.82
N LYS A 13 30.20 -6.59 24.45
CA LYS A 13 29.31 -6.51 25.61
C LYS A 13 27.84 -6.60 25.20
N VAL A 14 27.46 -6.06 24.04
CA VAL A 14 26.10 -6.21 23.48
C VAL A 14 25.76 -7.68 23.26
N PHE A 15 26.67 -8.48 22.71
CA PHE A 15 26.48 -9.93 22.48
C PHE A 15 26.92 -10.83 23.65
N SER A 16 26.89 -10.31 24.89
CA SER A 16 27.23 -11.05 26.11
C SER A 16 26.00 -11.55 26.89
N SER A 17 26.20 -12.17 28.04
CA SER A 17 25.10 -12.61 28.93
C SER A 17 24.29 -11.46 29.55
N ASP A 18 24.75 -10.22 29.39
CA ASP A 18 24.04 -9.03 29.84
C ASP A 18 22.77 -8.77 29.02
N TYR A 19 22.66 -9.36 27.82
CA TYR A 19 21.53 -9.19 26.91
C TYR A 19 21.06 -10.54 26.33
N ASP A 20 19.76 -10.80 26.46
CA ASP A 20 19.03 -11.86 25.77
C ASP A 20 18.02 -11.18 24.84
N PHE A 21 18.43 -10.95 23.59
CA PHE A 21 17.64 -10.17 22.63
C PHE A 21 16.49 -11.00 22.06
N ARG A 22 15.29 -10.43 22.11
CA ARG A 22 14.10 -10.97 21.46
C ARG A 22 13.49 -9.93 20.55
N ILE A 23 13.22 -10.29 19.31
CA ILE A 23 12.43 -9.45 18.40
C ILE A 23 10.97 -9.84 18.59
N PRO A 24 10.13 -8.96 19.17
CA PRO A 24 8.73 -9.27 19.40
C PRO A 24 7.95 -9.45 18.09
N ASP A 25 6.87 -10.23 18.11
CA ASP A 25 6.07 -10.52 16.91
C ASP A 25 5.38 -9.25 16.34
N TYR A 26 5.12 -8.23 17.19
CA TYR A 26 4.54 -6.95 16.75
C TYR A 26 5.50 -6.03 15.98
N GLN A 27 6.80 -6.30 15.95
CA GLN A 27 7.76 -5.53 15.15
C GLN A 27 7.56 -5.77 13.63
N ARG A 28 8.50 -5.38 12.78
CA ARG A 28 8.55 -5.82 11.37
C ARG A 28 9.47 -7.05 11.19
N PRO A 29 9.29 -7.88 10.15
CA PRO A 29 10.24 -8.95 9.84
C PRO A 29 11.63 -8.41 9.44
N TYR A 30 12.63 -9.29 9.39
CA TYR A 30 13.91 -8.95 8.76
C TYR A 30 13.67 -8.64 7.28
N ALA A 31 14.14 -7.49 6.83
CA ALA A 31 13.79 -6.92 5.53
C ALA A 31 14.94 -6.15 4.87
N TRP A 32 16.14 -6.17 5.46
CA TRP A 32 17.31 -5.63 4.77
C TRP A 32 17.57 -6.41 3.49
N ASP A 33 17.81 -5.70 2.40
CA ASP A 33 18.27 -6.30 1.15
C ASP A 33 19.79 -6.50 1.17
N ALA A 34 20.29 -7.13 0.10
CA ALA A 34 21.70 -7.43 -0.03
C ALA A 34 22.55 -6.16 -0.12
N GLU A 35 22.03 -5.07 -0.70
CA GLU A 35 22.75 -3.79 -0.81
C GLU A 35 23.00 -3.21 0.58
N GLN A 36 21.99 -3.20 1.45
CA GLN A 36 22.11 -2.72 2.84
C GLN A 36 23.04 -3.59 3.68
N ALA A 37 22.98 -4.92 3.51
CA ALA A 37 23.88 -5.83 4.22
C ALA A 37 25.34 -5.66 3.77
N VAL A 38 25.58 -5.54 2.47
CA VAL A 38 26.92 -5.29 1.91
C VAL A 38 27.43 -3.91 2.33
N GLN A 39 26.58 -2.88 2.33
CA GLN A 39 26.96 -1.55 2.79
C GLN A 39 27.45 -1.57 4.24
N LEU A 40 26.76 -2.30 5.13
CA LEU A 40 27.23 -2.47 6.51
C LEU A 40 28.64 -3.07 6.57
N LEU A 41 28.92 -4.10 5.76
CA LEU A 41 30.25 -4.72 5.69
C LEU A 41 31.29 -3.76 5.10
N THR A 42 30.95 -3.02 4.06
CA THR A 42 31.82 -2.00 3.45
C THR A 42 32.16 -0.89 4.44
N ASP A 43 31.20 -0.41 5.24
CA ASP A 43 31.48 0.62 6.24
C ASP A 43 32.44 0.11 7.34
N LEU A 44 32.29 -1.16 7.73
CA LEU A 44 33.20 -1.82 8.68
C LEU A 44 34.60 -2.03 8.07
N GLU A 45 34.67 -2.38 6.79
CA GLU A 45 35.91 -2.51 6.03
C GLU A 45 36.65 -1.17 5.91
N GLU A 46 35.95 -0.09 5.55
CA GLU A 46 36.54 1.25 5.52
C GLU A 46 37.09 1.66 6.90
N SER A 47 36.37 1.33 7.97
CA SER A 47 36.83 1.59 9.34
C SER A 47 38.07 0.76 9.69
N LEU A 48 38.17 -0.46 9.20
CA LEU A 48 39.34 -1.31 9.37
C LEU A 48 40.55 -0.71 8.65
N GLU A 49 40.38 -0.24 7.42
CA GLU A 49 41.45 0.33 6.57
C GLU A 49 41.96 1.68 7.07
N ARG A 50 41.10 2.50 7.69
CA ARG A 50 41.52 3.79 8.27
C ARG A 50 42.56 3.64 9.38
N GLY A 51 42.59 2.49 10.07
CA GLY A 51 43.65 2.15 11.04
C GLY A 51 43.79 3.13 12.21
N THR A 52 42.80 4.01 12.45
CA THR A 52 42.81 4.97 13.56
C THR A 52 42.30 4.30 14.85
N ASP A 53 42.68 4.86 16.00
CA ASP A 53 42.11 4.51 17.32
C ASP A 53 40.70 5.09 17.53
N GLU A 54 40.07 5.61 16.47
CA GLU A 54 38.74 6.23 16.58
C GLU A 54 37.65 5.15 16.68
N PRO A 55 36.71 5.28 17.64
CA PRO A 55 35.60 4.34 17.78
C PRO A 55 34.63 4.45 16.59
N TYR A 56 34.27 3.30 16.01
CA TYR A 56 33.23 3.19 15.00
C TYR A 56 31.86 3.00 15.65
N PHE A 57 30.92 3.87 15.32
CA PHE A 57 29.55 3.82 15.84
C PHE A 57 28.60 3.16 14.83
N LEU A 58 28.11 1.96 15.16
CA LEU A 58 27.07 1.24 14.40
C LEU A 58 25.67 1.89 14.52
N GLY A 59 25.57 2.95 15.32
CA GLY A 59 24.35 3.68 15.65
C GLY A 59 23.70 3.20 16.95
N SER A 60 22.38 3.39 17.07
CA SER A 60 21.63 3.13 18.29
C SER A 60 20.71 1.91 18.25
N VAL A 61 20.44 1.30 19.39
CA VAL A 61 19.45 0.23 19.58
C VAL A 61 18.50 0.65 20.70
N VAL A 62 17.18 0.52 20.47
CA VAL A 62 16.16 0.84 21.46
C VAL A 62 15.55 -0.45 22.00
N LEU A 63 15.55 -0.60 23.32
CA LEU A 63 15.16 -1.83 24.01
C LEU A 63 14.09 -1.57 25.07
N VAL A 64 13.14 -2.51 25.19
CA VAL A 64 12.36 -2.67 26.41
C VAL A 64 13.09 -3.68 27.30
N LYS A 65 13.63 -3.19 28.43
CA LYS A 65 14.48 -3.96 29.35
C LYS A 65 14.40 -3.37 30.75
N ALA A 66 14.16 -4.21 31.75
CA ALA A 66 14.24 -3.82 33.16
C ALA A 66 15.71 -3.74 33.61
N LYS A 67 15.99 -2.84 34.56
CA LYS A 67 17.36 -2.60 35.03
C LYS A 67 17.95 -3.85 35.67
N GLY A 68 19.05 -4.36 35.11
CA GLY A 68 19.76 -5.54 35.60
C GLY A 68 19.24 -6.89 35.11
N ASP A 69 18.13 -6.93 34.35
CA ASP A 69 17.59 -8.15 33.76
C ASP A 69 18.22 -8.41 32.40
N ALA A 70 18.57 -9.66 32.08
CA ALA A 70 19.13 -10.02 30.76
C ALA A 70 18.13 -9.91 29.59
N PRO A 71 16.85 -10.38 29.71
CA PRO A 71 15.86 -10.26 28.64
C PRO A 71 15.69 -8.83 28.14
N ALA A 72 15.81 -8.65 26.83
CA ALA A 72 15.69 -7.35 26.18
C ALA A 72 14.88 -7.48 24.89
N GLU A 73 13.72 -6.83 24.85
CA GLU A 73 12.90 -6.78 23.65
C GLU A 73 13.38 -5.65 22.74
N VAL A 74 13.69 -5.98 21.49
CA VAL A 74 14.23 -5.04 20.51
C VAL A 74 13.08 -4.25 19.87
N ILE A 75 13.06 -2.94 20.10
CA ILE A 75 12.11 -2.01 19.47
C ILE A 75 12.70 -1.36 18.22
N ASP A 76 14.02 -1.13 18.22
CA ASP A 76 14.77 -0.64 17.07
C ASP A 76 16.20 -1.18 17.06
N GLY A 77 16.78 -1.27 15.87
CA GLY A 77 18.08 -1.90 15.63
C GLY A 77 17.99 -3.37 15.24
N GLN A 78 16.79 -3.94 15.11
CA GLN A 78 16.59 -5.35 14.77
C GLN A 78 17.28 -5.78 13.46
N GLN A 79 17.27 -4.94 12.43
CA GLN A 79 17.86 -5.26 11.13
C GLN A 79 19.39 -5.36 11.26
N ARG A 80 20.00 -4.39 11.93
CA ARG A 80 21.44 -4.37 12.23
C ARG A 80 21.87 -5.56 13.10
N LEU A 81 21.15 -5.82 14.20
CA LEU A 81 21.46 -6.96 15.08
C LEU A 81 21.37 -8.30 14.35
N THR A 82 20.36 -8.46 13.48
CA THR A 82 20.19 -9.68 12.67
C THR A 82 21.34 -9.83 11.67
N THR A 83 21.68 -8.77 10.93
CA THR A 83 22.79 -8.80 9.96
C THR A 83 24.15 -9.03 10.62
N LEU A 84 24.40 -8.42 11.78
CA LEU A 84 25.62 -8.68 12.56
C LEU A 84 25.70 -10.13 13.03
N THR A 85 24.58 -10.72 13.43
CA THR A 85 24.52 -12.14 13.80
C THR A 85 24.83 -13.04 12.59
N ILE A 86 24.34 -12.70 11.40
CA ILE A 86 24.69 -13.39 10.15
C ILE A 86 26.19 -13.25 9.86
N LEU A 87 26.76 -12.06 10.02
CA LEU A 87 28.18 -11.80 9.82
C LEU A 87 29.05 -12.65 10.76
N PHE A 88 28.74 -12.70 12.06
CA PHE A 88 29.46 -13.53 13.02
C PHE A 88 29.36 -15.02 12.69
N ALA A 89 28.18 -15.50 12.27
CA ALA A 89 27.99 -16.88 11.85
C ALA A 89 28.84 -17.25 10.62
N LEU A 90 28.93 -16.35 9.65
CA LEU A 90 29.80 -16.53 8.47
C LEU A 90 31.28 -16.54 8.85
N LEU A 91 31.74 -15.59 9.67
CA LEU A 91 33.13 -15.54 10.12
C LEU A 91 33.50 -16.80 10.92
N ARG A 92 32.57 -17.33 11.73
CA ARG A 92 32.72 -18.59 12.47
C ARG A 92 32.88 -19.77 11.53
N ASP A 93 32.05 -19.87 10.51
CA ASP A 93 32.05 -21.02 9.59
C ASP A 93 33.20 -20.94 8.56
N LEU A 94 33.76 -19.75 8.32
CA LEU A 94 34.86 -19.53 7.37
C LEU A 94 36.27 -19.66 7.96
N THR A 95 36.44 -19.61 9.29
CA THR A 95 37.76 -19.74 9.93
C THR A 95 38.18 -21.19 10.10
N GLU A 96 39.46 -21.48 9.89
CA GLU A 96 40.05 -22.80 10.14
C GLU A 96 40.55 -22.93 11.59
N ASP A 97 40.84 -21.80 12.25
CA ASP A 97 41.24 -21.70 13.66
C ASP A 97 40.11 -22.12 14.61
N ALA A 98 40.36 -23.18 15.38
CA ALA A 98 39.40 -23.75 16.32
C ALA A 98 39.09 -22.85 17.53
N ASP A 99 40.06 -22.07 17.99
CA ASP A 99 39.90 -21.16 19.12
C ASP A 99 39.09 -19.95 18.69
N LEU A 100 39.42 -19.35 17.54
CA LEU A 100 38.65 -18.24 16.97
C LEU A 100 37.20 -18.66 16.66
N ARG A 101 37.01 -19.87 16.11
CA ARG A 101 35.66 -20.44 15.88
C ARG A 101 34.86 -20.53 17.17
N SER A 102 35.49 -20.95 18.26
CA SER A 102 34.86 -21.07 19.59
C SER A 102 34.46 -19.71 20.15
N ASP A 103 35.30 -18.69 19.98
CA ASP A 103 35.02 -17.34 20.45
C ASP A 103 33.88 -16.67 19.63
N LEU A 104 33.87 -16.83 18.31
CA LEU A 104 32.79 -16.34 17.45
C LEU A 104 31.46 -17.04 17.75
N ASP A 105 31.49 -18.33 18.05
CA ASP A 105 30.27 -19.08 18.42
C ASP A 105 29.60 -18.53 19.68
N ARG A 106 30.38 -17.97 20.63
CA ARG A 106 29.84 -17.33 21.86
C ARG A 106 29.13 -16.00 21.59
N LEU A 107 29.43 -15.34 20.48
CA LEU A 107 28.75 -14.11 20.02
C LEU A 107 27.42 -14.42 19.34
N VAL A 108 27.28 -15.61 18.75
CA VAL A 108 26.04 -16.05 18.09
C VAL A 108 25.12 -16.80 19.07
N THR A 109 25.71 -17.61 19.95
CA THR A 109 24.99 -18.44 20.92
C THR A 109 25.56 -18.29 22.32
N GLU A 110 24.69 -18.27 23.32
CA GLU A 110 25.12 -18.38 24.71
C GLU A 110 25.43 -19.84 25.02
N PRO A 111 26.67 -20.17 25.42
CA PRO A 111 27.01 -21.53 25.78
C PRO A 111 26.25 -21.94 27.05
N GLY A 112 25.71 -23.15 27.04
CA GLY A 112 25.07 -23.72 28.23
C GLY A 112 26.07 -23.88 29.37
N ASN A 113 25.59 -23.75 30.61
CA ASN A 113 26.40 -23.95 31.80
C ASN A 113 25.88 -25.16 32.58
N LYS A 114 26.61 -26.28 32.52
CA LYS A 114 26.25 -27.53 33.20
C LYS A 114 26.16 -27.39 34.73
N VAL A 115 27.03 -26.57 35.33
CA VAL A 115 27.04 -26.32 36.78
C VAL A 115 25.78 -25.56 37.20
N ARG A 116 25.35 -24.59 36.38
CA ARG A 116 24.13 -23.80 36.61
C ARG A 116 22.87 -24.43 35.98
N ARG A 117 22.99 -25.61 35.37
CA ARG A 117 21.94 -26.31 34.60
C ARG A 117 21.26 -25.43 33.53
N LEU A 118 22.03 -24.56 32.89
CA LEU A 118 21.57 -23.71 31.80
C LEU A 118 21.81 -24.42 30.47
N ALA A 119 20.76 -24.55 29.65
CA ALA A 119 20.88 -25.01 28.28
C ALA A 119 21.50 -23.92 27.39
N PRO A 120 22.22 -24.29 26.32
CA PRO A 120 22.64 -23.30 25.33
C PRO A 120 21.41 -22.65 24.70
N LYS A 121 21.50 -21.34 24.45
CA LYS A 121 20.40 -20.57 23.85
C LYS A 121 20.94 -19.53 22.86
N PRO A 122 20.16 -19.11 21.86
CA PRO A 122 20.60 -18.06 20.93
C PRO A 122 20.75 -16.71 21.64
N ARG A 123 21.70 -15.87 21.18
CA ARG A 123 21.88 -14.49 21.67
C ARG A 123 20.81 -13.53 21.15
N LEU A 124 20.25 -13.83 19.97
CA LEU A 124 19.18 -13.09 19.32
C LEU A 124 18.10 -14.08 18.87
N THR A 125 16.88 -13.90 19.36
CA THR A 125 15.72 -14.68 18.90
C THR A 125 14.89 -13.80 17.97
N LEU A 126 14.74 -14.21 16.70
CA LEU A 126 13.82 -13.58 15.77
C LEU A 126 12.36 -13.85 16.19
N ARG A 127 11.41 -13.31 15.43
CA ARG A 127 9.98 -13.65 15.54
C ARG A 127 9.75 -15.14 15.51
N MET A 128 8.67 -15.59 16.12
CA MET A 128 8.36 -17.03 16.24
C MET A 128 8.37 -17.75 14.88
N ARG A 129 7.84 -17.10 13.83
CA ARG A 129 7.74 -17.66 12.47
C ARG A 129 9.11 -17.93 11.81
N ASP A 130 10.13 -17.14 12.13
CA ASP A 130 11.46 -17.22 11.52
C ASP A 130 12.55 -17.70 12.49
N ALA A 131 12.26 -17.76 13.79
CA ALA A 131 13.21 -18.13 14.84
C ALA A 131 13.80 -19.53 14.61
N GLY A 132 12.95 -20.51 14.28
CA GLY A 132 13.41 -21.88 14.01
C GLY A 132 14.34 -21.96 12.80
N PHE A 133 14.00 -21.25 11.71
CA PHE A 133 14.84 -21.18 10.52
C PHE A 133 16.19 -20.51 10.82
N PHE A 134 16.17 -19.36 11.50
CA PHE A 134 17.38 -18.62 11.84
C PHE A 134 18.29 -19.41 12.78
N GLN A 135 17.70 -20.12 13.75
CA GLN A 135 18.44 -20.99 14.66
C GLN A 135 19.11 -22.14 13.90
N GLN A 136 18.37 -22.78 12.99
CA GLN A 136 18.86 -23.91 12.20
C GLN A 136 20.02 -23.52 11.28
N TYR A 137 19.95 -22.36 10.61
CA TYR A 137 20.86 -22.04 9.51
C TYR A 137 21.95 -21.01 9.84
N ILE A 138 21.72 -20.13 10.82
CA ILE A 138 22.68 -19.09 11.20
C ILE A 138 23.31 -19.43 12.55
N GLN A 139 22.52 -19.87 13.52
CA GLN A 139 23.00 -20.04 14.90
C GLN A 139 23.60 -21.42 15.15
N THR A 140 23.32 -22.39 14.29
CA THR A 140 23.97 -23.71 14.31
C THR A 140 25.31 -23.65 13.58
N ARG A 141 26.34 -24.30 14.13
CA ARG A 141 27.68 -24.38 13.54
C ARG A 141 27.65 -25.04 12.17
N GLU A 142 28.47 -24.52 11.24
CA GLU A 142 28.68 -25.09 9.90
C GLU A 142 27.40 -25.18 9.05
N ALA A 143 26.35 -24.44 9.41
CA ALA A 143 25.04 -24.50 8.76
C ALA A 143 24.86 -23.44 7.67
N THR A 144 25.73 -22.43 7.59
CA THR A 144 25.61 -21.34 6.60
C THR A 144 25.82 -21.82 5.17
N GLU A 145 26.57 -22.90 4.94
CA GLU A 145 26.70 -23.53 3.62
C GLU A 145 25.40 -24.23 3.18
N ALA A 146 24.75 -24.94 4.10
CA ALA A 146 23.47 -25.59 3.84
C ALA A 146 22.37 -24.56 3.50
N LEU A 147 22.38 -23.39 4.15
CA LEU A 147 21.50 -22.28 3.83
C LEU A 147 21.69 -21.81 2.39
N ARG A 148 22.94 -21.54 1.98
CA ARG A 148 23.27 -21.04 0.64
C ARG A 148 22.94 -22.04 -0.48
N SER A 149 22.72 -23.31 -0.15
CA SER A 149 22.31 -24.36 -1.09
C SER A 149 20.78 -24.43 -1.29
N LEU A 150 19.99 -23.70 -0.50
CA LEU A 150 18.54 -23.64 -0.65
C LEU A 150 18.14 -22.80 -1.86
N LYS A 151 16.97 -23.12 -2.41
CA LYS A 151 16.31 -22.32 -3.45
C LYS A 151 15.41 -21.28 -2.79
N GLU A 152 15.50 -20.03 -3.23
CA GLU A 152 14.73 -18.92 -2.66
C GLU A 152 13.21 -19.14 -2.77
N GLU A 153 12.75 -19.78 -3.85
CA GLU A 153 11.34 -20.07 -4.09
C GLU A 153 10.75 -21.08 -3.11
N ALA A 154 11.60 -21.87 -2.44
CA ALA A 154 11.17 -22.82 -1.43
C ALA A 154 10.98 -22.18 -0.04
N LEU A 155 11.34 -20.89 0.13
CA LEU A 155 11.28 -20.21 1.41
C LEU A 155 9.91 -19.51 1.61
N PRO A 156 9.18 -19.85 2.68
CA PRO A 156 7.81 -19.39 2.89
C PRO A 156 7.68 -17.91 3.31
N THR A 157 8.75 -17.24 3.74
CA THR A 157 8.69 -15.84 4.22
C THR A 157 9.74 -14.98 3.55
N ASP A 158 9.43 -13.71 3.35
CA ASP A 158 10.39 -12.74 2.79
C ASP A 158 11.57 -12.49 3.73
N ALA A 159 11.39 -12.64 5.04
CA ALA A 159 12.48 -12.62 6.01
C ALA A 159 13.48 -13.75 5.77
N GLN A 160 13.00 -14.98 5.55
CA GLN A 160 13.88 -16.11 5.26
C GLN A 160 14.61 -15.92 3.93
N LYS A 161 13.93 -15.41 2.91
CA LYS A 161 14.55 -15.03 1.63
C LYS A 161 15.61 -13.94 1.81
N ALA A 162 15.34 -12.94 2.65
CA ALA A 162 16.31 -11.87 2.95
C ALA A 162 17.52 -12.41 3.72
N VAL A 163 17.33 -13.30 4.70
CA VAL A 163 18.42 -13.99 5.39
C VAL A 163 19.28 -14.77 4.39
N LEU A 164 18.66 -15.56 3.50
CA LEU A 164 19.37 -16.29 2.44
C LEU A 164 20.20 -15.35 1.55
N ARG A 165 19.57 -14.32 0.99
CA ARG A 165 20.20 -13.35 0.07
C ARG A 165 21.38 -12.65 0.75
N ASN A 166 21.21 -12.22 2.00
CA ASN A 166 22.23 -11.47 2.72
C ASN A 166 23.38 -12.37 3.17
N THR A 167 23.09 -13.61 3.60
CA THR A 167 24.15 -14.60 3.85
C THR A 167 24.96 -14.90 2.59
N ALA A 168 24.30 -15.07 1.44
CA ALA A 168 24.99 -15.32 0.17
C ALA A 168 25.86 -14.12 -0.26
N ALA A 169 25.32 -12.90 -0.18
CA ALA A 169 26.04 -11.68 -0.55
C ALA A 169 27.26 -11.42 0.34
N LEU A 170 27.10 -11.52 1.67
CA LEU A 170 28.21 -11.34 2.61
C LEU A 170 29.27 -12.44 2.45
N HIS A 171 28.85 -13.70 2.26
CA HIS A 171 29.78 -14.80 2.01
C HIS A 171 30.61 -14.58 0.74
N ALA A 172 30.01 -14.09 -0.34
CA ALA A 172 30.72 -13.84 -1.60
C ALA A 172 31.90 -12.88 -1.42
N ILE A 173 31.82 -11.93 -0.48
CA ILE A 173 32.90 -10.99 -0.16
C ILE A 173 33.90 -11.62 0.82
N LEU A 174 33.41 -12.20 1.92
CA LEU A 174 34.25 -12.72 3.01
C LEU A 174 35.03 -13.98 2.63
N ALA A 175 34.54 -14.76 1.66
CA ALA A 175 35.26 -15.94 1.17
C ALA A 175 36.54 -15.55 0.39
N ASP A 176 36.56 -14.38 -0.23
CA ASP A 176 37.72 -13.86 -0.96
C ASP A 176 38.76 -13.22 -0.03
N TRP A 177 38.41 -12.95 1.24
CA TRP A 177 39.31 -12.37 2.22
C TRP A 177 40.24 -13.42 2.83
N SER A 178 41.50 -13.03 3.07
CA SER A 178 42.45 -13.88 3.80
C SER A 178 42.01 -14.09 5.25
N GLU A 179 42.43 -15.20 5.85
CA GLU A 179 42.12 -15.49 7.25
C GLU A 179 42.62 -14.39 8.19
N GLY A 180 43.80 -13.82 7.93
CA GLY A 180 44.33 -12.67 8.67
C GLY A 180 43.40 -11.45 8.57
N ARG A 181 42.92 -11.09 7.38
CA ARG A 181 42.00 -9.95 7.19
C ARG A 181 40.66 -10.17 7.91
N ARG A 182 40.16 -11.41 7.91
CA ARG A 182 38.94 -11.77 8.66
C ARG A 182 39.16 -11.65 10.17
N LEU A 183 40.31 -12.08 10.68
CA LEU A 183 40.68 -11.91 12.08
C LEU A 183 40.78 -10.43 12.47
N ASP A 184 41.40 -9.60 11.63
CA ASP A 184 41.51 -8.15 11.86
C ASP A 184 40.12 -7.49 11.96
N LEU A 185 39.16 -7.92 11.12
CA LEU A 185 37.77 -7.49 11.20
C LEU A 185 37.13 -7.89 12.54
N VAL A 186 37.31 -9.13 12.98
CA VAL A 186 36.76 -9.62 14.27
C VAL A 186 37.33 -8.83 15.45
N GLN A 187 38.62 -8.54 15.45
CA GLN A 187 39.27 -7.73 16.49
C GLN A 187 38.73 -6.30 16.50
N MET A 188 38.60 -5.68 15.33
CA MET A 188 38.03 -4.34 15.19
C MET A 188 36.58 -4.28 15.69
N LEU A 189 35.77 -5.30 15.37
CA LEU A 189 34.40 -5.44 15.86
C LEU A 189 34.34 -5.57 17.40
N GLY A 190 35.31 -6.25 18.02
CA GLY A 190 35.36 -6.42 19.47
C GLY A 190 35.82 -5.18 20.23
N GLU A 191 36.84 -4.50 19.72
CA GLU A 191 37.59 -3.46 20.46
C GLU A 191 37.19 -2.03 20.09
N ARG A 192 36.83 -1.80 18.82
CA ARG A 192 36.65 -0.45 18.26
C ARG A 192 35.23 -0.17 17.79
N THR A 193 34.31 -1.11 17.95
CA THR A 193 32.92 -0.95 17.49
C THR A 193 31.93 -0.82 18.64
N PHE A 194 31.13 0.25 18.61
CA PHE A 194 30.22 0.63 19.69
C PHE A 194 28.78 0.84 19.19
N LEU A 195 27.83 0.55 20.08
CA LEU A 195 26.40 0.80 19.91
C LEU A 195 25.89 1.68 21.05
N VAL A 196 25.00 2.62 20.72
CA VAL A 196 24.27 3.39 21.74
C VAL A 196 23.03 2.59 22.12
N VAL A 197 23.06 1.97 23.31
CA VAL A 197 21.93 1.19 23.82
C VAL A 197 21.05 2.11 24.66
N VAL A 198 19.79 2.24 24.25
CA VAL A 198 18.77 2.99 24.97
C VAL A 198 17.73 2.01 25.51
N SER A 199 17.66 1.85 26.83
CA SER A 199 16.72 0.95 27.50
C SER A 199 15.71 1.70 28.35
N THR A 200 14.48 1.22 28.32
CA THR A 200 13.38 1.68 29.16
C THR A 200 12.54 0.48 29.62
N PRO A 201 11.95 0.51 30.82
CA PRO A 201 11.09 -0.58 31.28
C PRO A 201 9.72 -0.62 30.60
N ASP A 202 9.37 0.38 29.79
CA ASP A 202 8.02 0.60 29.27
C ASP A 202 7.98 0.72 27.73
N LEU A 203 7.07 -0.02 27.10
CA LEU A 203 6.92 -0.08 25.64
C LEU A 203 6.49 1.26 25.04
N ASP A 204 5.56 1.97 25.67
CA ASP A 204 5.10 3.28 25.20
C ASP A 204 6.25 4.31 25.23
N SER A 205 7.10 4.25 26.26
CA SER A 205 8.32 5.06 26.37
C SER A 205 9.32 4.71 25.27
N ALA A 206 9.51 3.43 24.98
CA ALA A 206 10.41 2.97 23.92
C ALA A 206 9.95 3.48 22.54
N HIS A 207 8.65 3.42 22.26
CA HIS A 207 8.08 3.96 21.02
C HIS A 207 8.22 5.48 20.92
N ARG A 208 8.03 6.22 22.03
CA ARG A 208 8.28 7.68 22.05
C ARG A 208 9.74 7.99 21.73
N ILE A 209 10.68 7.31 22.37
CA ILE A 209 12.12 7.49 22.14
C ILE A 209 12.46 7.18 20.68
N PHE A 210 11.96 6.06 20.16
CA PHE A 210 12.13 5.69 18.76
C PHE A 210 11.63 6.78 17.81
N SER A 211 10.41 7.30 18.04
CA SER A 211 9.82 8.33 17.18
C SER A 211 10.64 9.62 17.13
N VAL A 212 11.30 9.98 18.24
CA VAL A 212 12.17 11.16 18.32
C VAL A 212 13.52 10.89 17.67
N MET A 213 14.07 9.68 17.84
CA MET A 213 15.38 9.30 17.28
C MET A 213 15.35 9.04 15.77
N ASN A 214 14.24 8.53 15.23
CA ASN A 214 14.10 8.16 13.82
C ASN A 214 13.47 9.24 12.94
N SER A 215 13.54 10.52 13.33
CA SER A 215 13.04 11.65 12.53
C SER A 215 13.75 11.84 11.17
N ARG A 216 14.60 10.88 10.73
CA ARG A 216 15.29 10.81 9.43
C ARG A 216 15.39 9.39 8.85
N GLY A 217 14.83 8.36 9.50
CA GLY A 217 14.81 6.97 9.03
C GLY A 217 13.39 6.54 8.60
N MET A 218 13.24 5.36 7.99
CA MET A 218 11.94 4.86 7.51
C MET A 218 10.92 4.81 8.67
N ASP A 219 9.92 5.70 8.65
CA ASP A 219 8.95 5.90 9.73
C ASP A 219 8.21 4.61 10.09
N LEU A 220 7.97 4.39 11.40
CA LEU A 220 6.92 3.46 11.84
C LEU A 220 5.60 3.99 11.31
N SER A 221 4.87 3.14 10.59
CA SER A 221 3.54 3.51 10.14
C SER A 221 2.60 3.58 11.35
N PRO A 222 1.56 4.44 11.33
CA PRO A 222 0.56 4.44 12.39
C PRO A 222 -0.06 3.06 12.66
N THR A 223 -0.15 2.22 11.64
CA THR A 223 -0.66 0.85 11.72
C THR A 223 0.26 -0.05 12.55
N ASP A 224 1.58 0.13 12.50
CA ASP A 224 2.53 -0.61 13.34
C ASP A 224 2.31 -0.31 14.83
N ILE A 225 2.05 0.96 15.16
CA ILE A 225 1.78 1.41 16.53
C ILE A 225 0.42 0.86 17.01
N PHE A 226 -0.59 0.82 16.14
CA PHE A 226 -1.87 0.20 16.50
C PHE A 226 -1.72 -1.30 16.70
N LYS A 227 -0.98 -2.00 15.83
CA LYS A 227 -0.70 -3.43 15.95
C LYS A 227 -0.03 -3.73 17.30
N SER A 228 1.02 -3.02 17.68
CA SER A 228 1.71 -3.27 18.96
C SER A 228 0.79 -3.10 20.17
N ARG A 229 -0.06 -2.07 20.16
CA ARG A 229 -1.03 -1.83 21.24
C ARG A 229 -2.13 -2.89 21.33
N ILE A 230 -2.63 -3.36 20.19
CA ILE A 230 -3.73 -4.34 20.14
C ILE A 230 -3.20 -5.73 20.50
N ILE A 231 -2.09 -6.15 19.85
CA ILE A 231 -1.48 -7.45 20.07
C ILE A 231 -0.86 -7.54 21.46
N GLY A 232 -0.22 -6.48 21.95
CA GLY A 232 0.33 -6.42 23.30
C GLY A 232 -0.71 -6.42 24.43
N ALA A 233 -1.99 -6.22 24.12
CA ALA A 233 -3.09 -6.30 25.08
C ALA A 233 -3.73 -7.70 25.19
N LEU A 234 -3.24 -8.68 24.41
CA LEU A 234 -3.73 -10.06 24.35
C LEU A 234 -2.85 -11.01 25.16
N ASP A 235 -3.39 -12.18 25.53
CA ASP A 235 -2.59 -13.29 26.06
C ASP A 235 -1.76 -13.95 24.95
N ASP A 236 -0.71 -14.69 25.32
CA ASP A 236 0.29 -15.24 24.38
C ASP A 236 -0.32 -16.05 23.23
N VAL A 237 -1.36 -16.86 23.49
CA VAL A 237 -1.98 -17.72 22.47
C VAL A 237 -2.84 -16.90 21.50
N THR A 238 -3.67 -16.00 22.03
CA THR A 238 -4.56 -15.15 21.22
C THR A 238 -3.76 -14.10 20.45
N SER A 239 -2.68 -13.60 21.04
CA SER A 239 -1.72 -12.67 20.44
C SER A 239 -1.13 -13.24 19.15
N GLU A 240 -0.66 -14.50 19.17
CA GLU A 240 -0.09 -15.16 18.00
C GLU A 240 -1.11 -15.31 16.86
N GLN A 241 -2.33 -15.75 17.17
CA GLN A 241 -3.39 -15.92 16.17
C GLN A 241 -3.81 -14.59 15.55
N CYS A 242 -3.96 -13.55 16.37
CA CYS A 242 -4.31 -12.21 15.90
C CYS A 242 -3.19 -11.58 15.08
N ALA A 243 -1.93 -11.78 15.47
CA ALA A 243 -0.78 -11.28 14.73
C ALA A 243 -0.73 -11.89 13.32
N ARG A 244 -0.97 -13.21 13.19
CA ARG A 244 -1.05 -13.88 11.88
C ARG A 244 -2.16 -13.31 11.00
N LYS A 245 -3.38 -13.21 11.53
CA LYS A 245 -4.53 -12.62 10.79
C LYS A 245 -4.28 -11.19 10.32
N TRP A 246 -3.61 -10.40 11.16
CA TRP A 246 -3.22 -9.04 10.81
C TRP A 246 -2.20 -9.02 9.68
N GLU A 247 -1.18 -9.88 9.75
CA GLU A 247 -0.15 -9.99 8.71
C GLU A 247 -0.73 -10.49 7.39
N ASP A 248 -1.63 -11.48 7.41
CA ASP A 248 -2.31 -11.97 6.21
C ASP A 248 -3.13 -10.84 5.53
N ALA A 249 -3.80 -10.00 6.33
CA ALA A 249 -4.56 -8.85 5.83
C ALA A 249 -3.64 -7.76 5.25
N GLU A 250 -2.50 -7.50 5.91
CA GLU A 250 -1.48 -6.56 5.44
C GLU A 250 -0.82 -7.04 4.14
N GLU A 251 -0.53 -8.34 4.02
CA GLU A 251 0.04 -8.94 2.81
C GLU A 251 -0.96 -8.89 1.63
N ALA A 252 -2.24 -9.19 1.87
CA ALA A 252 -3.27 -9.18 0.83
C ALA A 252 -3.53 -7.78 0.26
N LEU A 253 -3.49 -6.75 1.11
CA LEU A 253 -3.64 -5.36 0.68
C LEU A 253 -2.33 -4.72 0.22
N GLY A 254 -1.20 -5.15 0.74
CA GLY A 254 0.04 -4.40 0.64
C GLY A 254 0.05 -3.21 1.61
N ARG A 255 1.25 -2.72 1.92
CA ARG A 255 1.50 -1.77 3.01
C ARG A 255 0.71 -0.46 2.88
N ASP A 256 0.64 0.10 1.67
CA ASP A 256 0.01 1.41 1.44
C ASP A 256 -1.52 1.33 1.56
N ASP A 257 -2.16 0.37 0.87
CA ASP A 257 -3.61 0.15 0.96
C ASP A 257 -4.02 -0.28 2.38
N PHE A 258 -3.17 -1.04 3.07
CA PHE A 258 -3.40 -1.42 4.47
C PHE A 258 -3.30 -0.21 5.40
N ALA A 259 -2.40 0.74 5.16
CA ALA A 259 -2.37 2.00 5.90
C ALA A 259 -3.64 2.85 5.63
N ASP A 260 -4.07 2.93 4.36
CA ASP A 260 -5.29 3.63 3.95
C ASP A 260 -6.56 3.02 4.57
N LEU A 261 -6.58 1.70 4.80
CA LEU A 261 -7.67 1.03 5.50
C LEU A 261 -7.96 1.69 6.85
N PHE A 262 -6.96 2.10 7.62
CA PHE A 262 -7.17 2.73 8.93
C PHE A 262 -7.72 4.15 8.83
N LEU A 263 -7.40 4.87 7.74
CA LEU A 263 -8.04 6.15 7.42
C LEU A 263 -9.54 5.94 7.12
N HIS A 264 -9.87 4.89 6.36
CA HIS A 264 -11.25 4.54 6.06
C HIS A 264 -12.01 4.02 7.29
N LEU A 265 -11.41 3.17 8.11
CA LEU A 265 -11.99 2.69 9.37
C LEU A 265 -12.29 3.86 10.30
N ARG A 266 -11.38 4.84 10.43
CA ARG A 266 -11.67 6.06 11.21
C ARG A 266 -12.96 6.71 10.72
N MET A 267 -13.11 6.89 9.41
CA MET A 267 -14.29 7.51 8.83
C MET A 267 -15.57 6.68 9.07
N VAL A 268 -15.50 5.35 8.93
CA VAL A 268 -16.63 4.46 9.18
C VAL A 268 -17.10 4.51 10.63
N PHE A 269 -16.18 4.56 11.59
CA PHE A 269 -16.52 4.53 13.02
C PHE A 269 -16.84 5.90 13.61
N ALA A 270 -16.14 6.94 13.18
CA ALA A 270 -16.31 8.30 13.69
C ALA A 270 -17.41 9.07 12.93
N MET A 271 -17.65 8.74 11.66
CA MET A 271 -18.65 9.34 10.77
C MET A 271 -18.61 10.87 10.76
N LYS A 272 -17.39 11.40 10.84
CA LYS A 272 -17.06 12.82 10.83
C LYS A 272 -15.71 13.02 10.16
N ARG A 273 -15.47 14.25 9.69
CA ARG A 273 -14.18 14.63 9.12
C ARG A 273 -13.08 14.57 10.18
N ALA A 274 -11.89 14.17 9.75
CA ALA A 274 -10.65 14.28 10.50
C ALA A 274 -10.36 15.73 10.94
N GLU A 275 -9.91 15.91 12.17
CA GLU A 275 -9.46 17.20 12.70
C GLU A 275 -7.99 17.15 13.13
N ARG A 276 -7.49 15.97 13.50
CA ARG A 276 -6.12 15.70 13.97
C ARG A 276 -5.53 14.47 13.27
N GLU A 277 -4.27 14.22 13.59
CA GLU A 277 -3.50 13.06 13.09
C GLU A 277 -4.17 11.73 13.48
N LEU A 278 -4.07 10.74 12.58
CA LEU A 278 -4.64 9.41 12.78
C LEU A 278 -4.18 8.76 14.09
N LEU A 279 -2.91 8.92 14.47
CA LEU A 279 -2.34 8.39 15.71
C LEU A 279 -3.00 8.90 17.00
N LYS A 280 -3.63 10.08 16.95
CA LYS A 280 -4.35 10.67 18.09
C LYS A 280 -5.83 10.31 18.06
N GLU A 281 -6.46 10.46 16.89
CA GLU A 281 -7.91 10.26 16.75
C GLU A 281 -8.33 8.80 16.76
N PHE A 282 -7.57 7.92 16.11
CA PHE A 282 -7.96 6.52 15.95
C PHE A 282 -8.05 5.78 17.30
N PRO A 283 -7.09 5.96 18.24
CA PRO A 283 -7.24 5.39 19.57
C PRO A 283 -8.47 5.89 20.32
N GLU A 284 -8.75 7.20 20.24
CA GLU A 284 -9.88 7.83 20.96
C GLU A 284 -11.24 7.43 20.36
N GLN A 285 -11.35 7.35 19.04
CA GLN A 285 -12.63 7.22 18.33
C GLN A 285 -12.97 5.77 17.98
N VAL A 286 -11.96 4.92 17.78
CA VAL A 286 -12.12 3.53 17.33
C VAL A 286 -11.62 2.55 18.39
N LEU A 287 -10.33 2.60 18.75
CA LEU A 287 -9.75 1.57 19.64
C LEU A 287 -10.32 1.60 21.06
N SER A 288 -10.74 2.78 21.56
CA SER A 288 -11.39 2.93 22.87
C SER A 288 -12.66 2.07 23.03
N ARG A 289 -13.31 1.66 21.93
CA ARG A 289 -14.46 0.75 21.95
C ARG A 289 -14.08 -0.72 22.16
N TYR A 290 -12.82 -1.05 21.90
CA TYR A 290 -12.29 -2.41 21.93
C TYR A 290 -11.21 -2.64 23.00
N LEU A 291 -10.56 -1.58 23.47
CA LEU A 291 -9.50 -1.65 24.48
C LEU A 291 -9.93 -0.97 25.79
N PRO A 292 -9.62 -1.57 26.95
CA PRO A 292 -9.04 -2.91 27.13
C PRO A 292 -10.10 -4.03 27.01
N GLY A 293 -9.69 -5.24 26.59
CA GLY A 293 -10.47 -6.48 26.77
C GLY A 293 -11.23 -7.04 25.57
N LYS A 294 -11.31 -6.33 24.43
CA LYS A 294 -11.88 -6.83 23.16
C LYS A 294 -10.91 -6.66 21.99
N ALA A 295 -9.62 -6.75 22.26
CA ALA A 295 -8.55 -6.65 21.27
C ALA A 295 -8.68 -7.71 20.16
N GLU A 296 -9.01 -8.95 20.53
CA GLU A 296 -9.22 -10.04 19.57
C GLU A 296 -10.38 -9.73 18.62
N ALA A 297 -11.51 -9.28 19.17
CA ALA A 297 -12.68 -8.90 18.39
C ALA A 297 -12.38 -7.74 17.42
N PHE A 298 -11.52 -6.81 17.78
CA PHE A 298 -11.10 -5.76 16.83
C PHE A 298 -10.38 -6.36 15.62
N VAL A 299 -9.47 -7.31 15.83
CA VAL A 299 -8.76 -7.95 14.70
C VAL A 299 -9.72 -8.79 13.87
N THR A 300 -10.52 -9.64 14.51
CA THR A 300 -11.34 -10.65 13.84
C THR A 300 -12.65 -10.11 13.25
N GLU A 301 -13.24 -9.07 13.85
CA GLU A 301 -14.54 -8.53 13.43
C GLU A 301 -14.42 -7.19 12.69
N VAL A 302 -13.29 -6.48 12.83
CA VAL A 302 -13.04 -5.20 12.17
C VAL A 302 -11.90 -5.29 11.15
N VAL A 303 -10.66 -5.53 11.57
CA VAL A 303 -9.51 -5.43 10.65
C VAL A 303 -9.63 -6.42 9.49
N VAL A 304 -9.81 -7.70 9.79
CA VAL A 304 -9.88 -8.75 8.75
C VAL A 304 -11.08 -8.55 7.81
N PRO A 305 -12.33 -8.40 8.29
CA PRO A 305 -13.47 -8.27 7.37
C PRO A 305 -13.44 -7.00 6.51
N TYR A 306 -12.94 -5.89 7.04
CA TYR A 306 -12.80 -4.67 6.26
C TYR A 306 -11.61 -4.74 5.30
N ALA A 307 -10.53 -5.44 5.65
CA ALA A 307 -9.43 -5.72 4.71
C ALA A 307 -9.94 -6.58 3.54
N ASP A 308 -10.67 -7.65 3.81
CA ASP A 308 -11.28 -8.51 2.78
C ASP A 308 -12.23 -7.73 1.87
N ALA A 309 -13.07 -6.87 2.45
CA ALA A 309 -13.97 -5.99 1.69
C ALA A 309 -13.18 -5.01 0.80
N TYR A 310 -12.07 -4.46 1.31
CA TYR A 310 -11.20 -3.59 0.53
C TYR A 310 -10.56 -4.36 -0.63
N VAL A 311 -10.02 -5.55 -0.40
CA VAL A 311 -9.47 -6.38 -1.48
C VAL A 311 -10.53 -6.68 -2.55
N GLN A 312 -11.77 -6.98 -2.15
CA GLN A 312 -12.87 -7.17 -3.10
C GLN A 312 -13.16 -5.93 -3.96
N ILE A 313 -13.16 -4.74 -3.36
CA ILE A 313 -13.33 -3.48 -4.08
C ILE A 313 -12.14 -3.22 -5.01
N ARG A 314 -10.90 -3.39 -4.53
CA ARG A 314 -9.67 -3.09 -5.27
C ARG A 314 -9.50 -3.99 -6.48
N ASP A 315 -9.67 -5.29 -6.30
CA ASP A 315 -9.46 -6.28 -7.34
C ASP A 315 -10.72 -6.51 -8.21
N ALA A 316 -11.83 -5.84 -7.86
CA ALA A 316 -13.15 -6.03 -8.44
C ALA A 316 -13.58 -7.52 -8.49
N ARG A 317 -13.46 -8.21 -7.34
CA ARG A 317 -13.57 -9.68 -7.21
C ARG A 317 -14.63 -10.14 -6.20
N TYR A 318 -15.72 -9.39 -6.05
CA TYR A 318 -16.87 -9.84 -5.27
C TYR A 318 -17.44 -11.14 -5.82
N THR A 319 -17.84 -12.03 -4.92
CA THR A 319 -18.39 -13.34 -5.24
C THR A 319 -19.75 -13.53 -4.58
N ALA A 320 -20.73 -14.01 -5.35
CA ALA A 320 -22.07 -14.32 -4.88
C ALA A 320 -22.73 -15.32 -5.83
N ALA A 321 -23.80 -15.98 -5.37
CA ALA A 321 -24.57 -16.93 -6.19
C ALA A 321 -25.20 -16.29 -7.44
N SER A 322 -25.54 -14.99 -7.38
CA SER A 322 -26.03 -14.18 -8.50
C SER A 322 -25.69 -12.71 -8.27
N GLY A 323 -25.67 -11.90 -9.33
CA GLY A 323 -25.46 -10.45 -9.23
C GLY A 323 -24.00 -10.00 -9.03
N ALA A 324 -23.04 -10.94 -9.00
CA ALA A 324 -21.64 -10.61 -8.72
C ALA A 324 -20.99 -9.77 -9.83
N GLU A 325 -21.33 -10.03 -11.09
CA GLU A 325 -20.81 -9.27 -12.24
C GLU A 325 -21.21 -7.80 -12.16
N GLN A 326 -22.45 -7.51 -11.76
CA GLN A 326 -22.98 -6.15 -11.60
C GLN A 326 -22.25 -5.39 -10.48
N VAL A 327 -22.07 -6.02 -9.32
CA VAL A 327 -21.31 -5.42 -8.21
C VAL A 327 -19.85 -5.15 -8.61
N ASN A 328 -19.21 -6.09 -9.29
CA ASN A 328 -17.84 -5.91 -9.79
C ASN A 328 -17.74 -4.81 -10.86
N ALA A 329 -18.77 -4.62 -11.68
CA ALA A 329 -18.84 -3.49 -12.60
C ALA A 329 -18.88 -2.16 -11.86
N TRP A 330 -19.63 -2.05 -10.76
CA TRP A 330 -19.65 -0.83 -9.94
C TRP A 330 -18.30 -0.50 -9.33
N PHE A 331 -17.56 -1.50 -8.83
CA PHE A 331 -16.20 -1.27 -8.32
C PHE A 331 -15.30 -0.66 -9.40
N LYS A 332 -15.32 -1.22 -10.61
CA LYS A 332 -14.56 -0.68 -11.75
C LYS A 332 -14.98 0.74 -12.14
N ARG A 333 -16.26 1.11 -11.97
CA ARG A 333 -16.76 2.48 -12.23
C ARG A 333 -16.26 3.46 -11.16
N LEU A 334 -16.44 3.11 -9.88
CA LEU A 334 -16.03 3.96 -8.76
C LEU A 334 -14.52 4.19 -8.71
N GLN A 335 -13.71 3.18 -9.07
CA GLN A 335 -12.25 3.31 -9.17
C GLN A 335 -11.76 4.27 -10.25
N GLN A 336 -12.60 4.64 -11.23
CA GLN A 336 -12.24 5.66 -12.22
C GLN A 336 -12.33 7.09 -11.67
N ILE A 337 -12.95 7.25 -10.50
CA ILE A 337 -12.99 8.51 -9.77
C ILE A 337 -11.65 8.67 -9.04
N ASP A 338 -11.06 9.84 -9.14
CA ASP A 338 -9.68 10.11 -8.72
C ASP A 338 -9.50 10.47 -7.23
N ASN A 339 -10.45 10.05 -6.40
CA ASN A 339 -10.40 10.18 -4.96
C ASN A 339 -11.01 8.94 -4.30
N ASN A 340 -10.70 8.76 -3.02
CA ASN A 340 -11.05 7.57 -2.25
C ASN A 340 -12.15 7.84 -1.20
N ASP A 341 -12.80 9.00 -1.23
CA ASP A 341 -13.73 9.42 -0.17
C ASP A 341 -15.04 8.62 -0.15
N TRP A 342 -15.38 7.95 -1.26
CA TRP A 342 -16.53 7.04 -1.37
C TRP A 342 -16.25 5.66 -0.74
N ARG A 343 -14.98 5.27 -0.57
CA ARG A 343 -14.58 3.92 -0.09
C ARG A 343 -15.12 3.58 1.30
N PRO A 344 -15.12 4.49 2.30
CA PRO A 344 -15.72 4.20 3.60
C PRO A 344 -17.18 3.72 3.52
N ALA A 345 -18.00 4.35 2.68
CA ALA A 345 -19.39 3.94 2.47
C ALA A 345 -19.48 2.58 1.77
N ALA A 346 -18.62 2.31 0.78
CA ALA A 346 -18.54 1.02 0.10
C ALA A 346 -18.12 -0.11 1.05
N LEU A 347 -17.12 0.14 1.90
CA LEU A 347 -16.65 -0.81 2.91
C LEU A 347 -17.73 -1.12 3.95
N TRP A 348 -18.41 -0.09 4.43
CA TRP A 348 -19.55 -0.25 5.34
C TRP A 348 -20.65 -1.12 4.69
N ALA A 349 -20.99 -0.87 3.43
CA ALA A 349 -22.01 -1.64 2.71
C ALA A 349 -21.65 -3.12 2.55
N LEU A 350 -20.41 -3.43 2.15
CA LEU A 350 -19.96 -4.82 2.06
C LEU A 350 -19.92 -5.51 3.41
N ARG A 351 -19.54 -4.80 4.48
CA ARG A 351 -19.50 -5.38 5.82
C ARG A 351 -20.90 -5.73 6.34
N ASN A 352 -21.88 -4.86 6.10
CA ASN A 352 -23.22 -4.97 6.69
C ASN A 352 -24.24 -5.70 5.79
N GLN A 353 -24.05 -5.64 4.46
CA GLN A 353 -24.99 -6.17 3.47
C GLN A 353 -24.30 -7.03 2.41
N GLY A 354 -23.09 -7.53 2.70
CA GLY A 354 -22.24 -8.29 1.78
C GLY A 354 -22.83 -9.56 1.18
N HIS A 355 -23.94 -10.07 1.73
CA HIS A 355 -24.62 -11.27 1.22
C HIS A 355 -25.76 -10.96 0.25
N ASP A 356 -26.26 -9.71 0.21
CA ASP A 356 -27.38 -9.29 -0.62
C ASP A 356 -26.86 -8.54 -1.86
N SER A 357 -26.53 -9.29 -2.91
CA SER A 357 -26.02 -8.71 -4.16
C SER A 357 -27.00 -7.76 -4.85
N ALA A 358 -28.32 -7.97 -4.69
CA ALA A 358 -29.34 -7.10 -5.28
C ALA A 358 -29.45 -5.77 -4.53
N TRP A 359 -29.28 -5.79 -3.20
CA TRP A 359 -29.16 -4.57 -2.42
C TRP A 359 -27.86 -3.83 -2.73
N LEU A 360 -26.72 -4.54 -2.82
CA LEU A 360 -25.42 -3.95 -3.17
C LEU A 360 -25.46 -3.31 -4.56
N ASP A 361 -26.09 -3.93 -5.55
CA ASP A 361 -26.24 -3.35 -6.90
C ASP A 361 -26.93 -1.98 -6.86
N ARG A 362 -28.06 -1.88 -6.15
CA ARG A 362 -28.78 -0.61 -5.97
C ARG A 362 -27.98 0.40 -5.15
N PHE A 363 -27.32 -0.06 -4.09
CA PHE A 363 -26.48 0.79 -3.23
C PHE A 363 -25.33 1.41 -4.03
N PHE A 364 -24.60 0.58 -4.78
CA PHE A 364 -23.46 1.06 -5.55
C PHE A 364 -23.88 1.93 -6.73
N GLY A 365 -25.05 1.68 -7.33
CA GLY A 365 -25.65 2.62 -8.29
C GLY A 365 -25.91 3.99 -7.67
N ALA A 366 -26.52 4.05 -6.48
CA ALA A 366 -26.77 5.31 -5.78
C ALA A 366 -25.46 6.00 -5.33
N LEU A 367 -24.48 5.24 -4.87
CA LEU A 367 -23.16 5.73 -4.48
C LEU A 367 -22.39 6.28 -5.69
N GLU A 368 -22.42 5.58 -6.82
CA GLU A 368 -21.77 6.01 -8.06
C GLU A 368 -22.40 7.30 -8.58
N ARG A 369 -23.73 7.41 -8.61
CA ARG A 369 -24.44 8.64 -8.98
C ARG A 369 -24.01 9.84 -8.13
N LEU A 370 -23.98 9.66 -6.81
CA LEU A 370 -23.55 10.71 -5.88
C LEU A 370 -22.09 11.12 -6.13
N ALA A 371 -21.19 10.13 -6.26
CA ALA A 371 -19.77 10.35 -6.49
C ALA A 371 -19.51 11.01 -7.86
N ALA A 372 -20.20 10.56 -8.90
CA ALA A 372 -20.15 11.08 -10.27
C ALA A 372 -20.56 12.55 -10.31
N SER A 373 -21.70 12.90 -9.72
CA SER A 373 -22.17 14.29 -9.67
C SER A 373 -21.16 15.20 -8.98
N MET A 374 -20.66 14.82 -7.80
CA MET A 374 -19.65 15.61 -7.09
C MET A 374 -18.34 15.73 -7.89
N PHE A 375 -17.97 14.67 -8.61
CA PHE A 375 -16.76 14.66 -9.45
C PHE A 375 -16.90 15.60 -10.66
N ILE A 376 -18.03 15.56 -11.37
CA ILE A 376 -18.34 16.41 -12.51
C ILE A 376 -18.42 17.89 -12.09
N ARG A 377 -19.05 18.18 -10.96
CA ARG A 377 -19.11 19.52 -10.37
C ARG A 377 -17.79 20.00 -9.77
N ARG A 378 -16.80 19.11 -9.62
CA ARG A 378 -15.48 19.37 -9.02
C ARG A 378 -15.60 19.87 -7.57
N VAL A 379 -16.51 19.26 -6.81
CA VAL A 379 -16.68 19.55 -5.38
C VAL A 379 -15.36 19.26 -4.66
N TYR A 380 -14.85 20.23 -3.91
CA TYR A 380 -13.61 20.10 -3.17
C TYR A 380 -13.76 19.16 -1.94
N THR A 381 -12.65 18.77 -1.34
CA THR A 381 -12.60 17.66 -0.39
C THR A 381 -13.50 17.84 0.83
N THR A 382 -13.58 19.03 1.42
CA THR A 382 -14.32 19.23 2.67
C THR A 382 -15.82 18.91 2.55
N PRO A 383 -16.62 19.53 1.65
CA PRO A 383 -18.02 19.17 1.47
C PRO A 383 -18.24 17.71 1.09
N ARG A 384 -17.33 17.17 0.27
CA ARG A 384 -17.41 15.77 -0.18
C ARG A 384 -17.26 14.79 0.98
N VAL A 385 -16.24 14.96 1.81
CA VAL A 385 -16.03 14.13 3.01
C VAL A 385 -17.19 14.30 3.99
N THR A 386 -17.69 15.53 4.20
CA THR A 386 -18.87 15.76 5.04
C THR A 386 -20.09 15.00 4.53
N ARG A 387 -20.35 15.03 3.22
CA ARG A 387 -21.48 14.32 2.61
C ARG A 387 -21.39 12.80 2.80
N TYR A 388 -20.20 12.22 2.70
CA TYR A 388 -20.01 10.78 2.98
C TYR A 388 -20.10 10.46 4.48
N ALA A 389 -19.74 11.39 5.37
CA ALA A 389 -19.95 11.25 6.81
C ALA A 389 -21.44 11.29 7.18
N ASP A 390 -22.20 12.21 6.58
CA ASP A 390 -23.66 12.24 6.69
C ASP A 390 -24.27 10.93 6.19
N LEU A 391 -23.85 10.46 5.02
CA LEU A 391 -24.30 9.19 4.46
C LEU A 391 -24.04 8.02 5.42
N LEU A 392 -22.84 7.91 5.97
CA LEU A 392 -22.51 6.84 6.93
C LEU A 392 -23.38 6.92 8.19
N ARG A 393 -23.63 8.12 8.75
CA ARG A 393 -24.55 8.29 9.89
C ARG A 393 -25.96 7.84 9.57
N GLU A 394 -26.43 8.12 8.35
CA GLU A 394 -27.76 7.76 7.90
C GLU A 394 -27.90 6.26 7.67
N LEU A 395 -26.87 5.63 7.13
CA LEU A 395 -26.78 4.18 6.96
C LEU A 395 -26.76 3.46 8.32
N ASP A 396 -25.96 3.93 9.27
CA ASP A 396 -25.88 3.40 10.63
C ASP A 396 -27.20 3.56 11.40
N ALA A 397 -27.92 4.67 11.16
CA ALA A 397 -29.27 4.89 11.68
C ALA A 397 -30.35 4.01 11.00
N GLY A 398 -29.97 3.13 10.08
CA GLY A 398 -30.87 2.17 9.43
C GLY A 398 -31.68 2.73 8.26
N LYS A 399 -31.35 3.93 7.74
CA LYS A 399 -32.08 4.50 6.58
C LYS A 399 -31.83 3.75 5.27
N GLY A 400 -30.76 2.95 5.19
CA GLY A 400 -30.45 2.13 4.01
C GLY A 400 -30.38 2.95 2.71
N LEU A 401 -31.08 2.51 1.67
CA LEU A 401 -31.11 3.19 0.36
C LEU A 401 -31.92 4.50 0.38
N ASP A 402 -32.73 4.74 1.41
CA ASP A 402 -33.51 5.96 1.58
C ASP A 402 -32.72 7.09 2.27
N ALA A 403 -31.41 6.90 2.48
CA ALA A 403 -30.55 7.91 3.08
C ALA A 403 -30.59 9.23 2.26
N PRO A 404 -31.03 10.35 2.86
CA PRO A 404 -31.10 11.65 2.19
C PRO A 404 -29.81 12.07 1.47
N SER A 405 -28.66 11.64 1.98
CA SER A 405 -27.35 11.95 1.39
C SER A 405 -27.17 11.41 -0.03
N PHE A 406 -27.90 10.35 -0.44
CA PHE A 406 -27.92 9.86 -1.82
C PHE A 406 -28.71 10.73 -2.79
N THR A 407 -29.57 11.61 -2.29
CA THR A 407 -30.46 12.43 -3.12
C THR A 407 -29.73 13.70 -3.53
N LEU A 408 -29.54 13.89 -4.84
CA LEU A 408 -29.02 15.12 -5.41
C LEU A 408 -30.09 16.22 -5.32
N THR A 409 -29.72 17.40 -4.82
CA THR A 409 -30.65 18.53 -4.80
C THR A 409 -30.90 19.07 -6.22
N GLY A 410 -31.98 19.82 -6.42
CA GLY A 410 -32.27 20.44 -7.73
C GLY A 410 -31.14 21.34 -8.25
N GLU A 411 -30.42 22.02 -7.35
CA GLU A 411 -29.25 22.82 -7.71
C GLU A 411 -28.07 21.95 -8.15
N GLU A 412 -27.82 20.84 -7.44
CA GLU A 412 -26.75 19.91 -7.80
C GLU A 412 -27.00 19.22 -9.14
N LYS A 413 -28.25 18.84 -9.37
CA LYS A 413 -28.77 18.30 -10.63
C LYS A 413 -28.54 19.28 -11.79
N ALA A 414 -29.02 20.52 -11.64
CA ALA A 414 -28.86 21.58 -12.64
C ALA A 414 -27.39 21.92 -12.91
N GLU A 415 -26.55 22.01 -11.87
CA GLU A 415 -25.12 22.27 -12.06
C GLU A 415 -24.44 21.11 -12.79
N THR A 416 -24.73 19.85 -12.41
CA THR A 416 -24.16 18.66 -13.06
C THR A 416 -24.52 18.66 -14.55
N LEU A 417 -25.79 18.92 -14.89
CA LEU A 417 -26.27 19.02 -16.27
C LEU A 417 -25.54 20.14 -17.04
N ALA A 418 -25.43 21.34 -16.46
CA ALA A 418 -24.74 22.46 -17.07
C ALA A 418 -23.25 22.16 -17.36
N ARG A 419 -22.58 21.38 -16.51
CA ARG A 419 -21.19 20.93 -16.77
C ARG A 419 -21.12 19.94 -17.94
N LEU A 420 -22.08 19.03 -18.06
CA LEU A 420 -22.15 18.06 -19.16
C LEU A 420 -22.46 18.73 -20.51
N GLU A 421 -23.24 19.81 -20.50
CA GLU A 421 -23.55 20.61 -21.68
C GLU A 421 -22.39 21.49 -22.17
N GLY A 422 -21.43 21.78 -21.29
CA GLY A 422 -20.27 22.62 -21.55
C GLY A 422 -19.05 21.89 -22.13
N ASP A 423 -17.88 22.53 -22.00
CA ASP A 423 -16.61 22.07 -22.57
C ASP A 423 -15.95 20.96 -21.74
N VAL A 424 -16.55 19.77 -21.76
CA VAL A 424 -16.10 18.61 -20.99
C VAL A 424 -14.63 18.27 -21.24
N TYR A 425 -14.13 18.41 -22.48
CA TYR A 425 -12.74 18.05 -22.80
C TYR A 425 -11.68 18.83 -22.00
N LEU A 426 -11.96 20.10 -21.68
CA LEU A 426 -11.02 20.97 -20.98
C LEU A 426 -10.81 20.56 -19.53
N VAL A 427 -11.72 19.76 -18.97
CA VAL A 427 -11.60 19.22 -17.62
C VAL A 427 -10.94 17.84 -17.66
N THR A 428 -9.62 17.82 -17.60
CA THR A 428 -8.79 16.60 -17.73
C THR A 428 -9.21 15.46 -16.80
N ARG A 429 -9.61 15.79 -15.56
CA ARG A 429 -9.95 14.81 -14.52
C ARG A 429 -11.25 14.05 -14.87
N THR A 430 -12.30 14.74 -15.34
CA THR A 430 -13.64 14.16 -15.49
C THR A 430 -13.94 13.63 -16.89
N ARG A 431 -13.30 14.19 -17.94
CA ARG A 431 -13.64 13.88 -19.34
C ARG A 431 -13.59 12.40 -19.69
N LYS A 432 -12.58 11.69 -19.18
CA LYS A 432 -12.37 10.27 -19.50
C LYS A 432 -13.46 9.40 -18.84
N TYR A 433 -13.76 9.68 -17.58
CA TYR A 433 -14.81 9.00 -16.83
C TYR A 433 -16.17 9.15 -17.51
N ILE A 434 -16.56 10.39 -17.88
CA ILE A 434 -17.84 10.65 -18.56
C ILE A 434 -17.95 9.88 -19.89
N LEU A 435 -16.89 9.90 -20.71
CA LEU A 435 -16.91 9.23 -22.01
C LEU A 435 -16.89 7.71 -21.88
N LEU A 436 -16.18 7.15 -20.90
CA LEU A 436 -16.22 5.71 -20.62
C LEU A 436 -17.60 5.28 -20.14
N ARG A 437 -18.25 6.08 -19.29
CA ARG A 437 -19.62 5.82 -18.85
C ARG A 437 -20.60 5.82 -20.01
N LEU A 438 -20.50 6.81 -20.90
CA LEU A 438 -21.30 6.85 -22.13
C LEU A 438 -21.06 5.63 -23.02
N ASP A 439 -19.79 5.22 -23.21
CA ASP A 439 -19.46 4.08 -24.06
C ASP A 439 -20.07 2.79 -23.51
N GLU A 440 -19.97 2.59 -22.21
CA GLU A 440 -20.53 1.43 -21.50
C GLU A 440 -22.05 1.33 -21.69
N MET A 441 -22.77 2.45 -21.51
CA MET A 441 -24.21 2.53 -21.70
C MET A 441 -24.60 2.21 -23.14
N LEU A 442 -23.86 2.74 -24.11
CA LEU A 442 -24.11 2.52 -25.54
C LEU A 442 -23.77 1.08 -25.97
N ALA A 443 -22.81 0.43 -25.31
CA ALA A 443 -22.45 -0.96 -25.55
C ALA A 443 -23.46 -1.95 -24.97
N GLY A 444 -24.31 -1.52 -24.01
CA GLY A 444 -25.25 -2.38 -23.30
C GLY A 444 -24.55 -3.47 -22.47
N LYS A 445 -23.29 -3.25 -22.06
CA LYS A 445 -22.48 -4.21 -21.30
C LYS A 445 -22.00 -3.56 -20.00
N PRO A 446 -22.38 -4.06 -18.81
CA PRO A 446 -21.86 -3.56 -17.55
C PRO A 446 -20.36 -3.82 -17.40
N GLY A 447 -19.62 -2.85 -16.90
CA GLY A 447 -18.23 -2.94 -16.50
C GLY A 447 -17.25 -3.19 -17.64
N VAL A 448 -17.52 -2.68 -18.85
CA VAL A 448 -16.65 -2.91 -20.03
C VAL A 448 -15.20 -2.60 -19.68
N SER A 449 -14.38 -3.65 -19.69
CA SER A 449 -12.93 -3.53 -19.68
C SER A 449 -12.46 -3.59 -21.12
N TYR A 450 -11.67 -2.61 -21.54
CA TYR A 450 -11.05 -2.60 -22.86
C TYR A 450 -9.60 -3.06 -22.71
N ASP A 451 -9.18 -4.01 -23.55
CA ASP A 451 -7.79 -4.51 -23.65
C ASP A 451 -6.84 -3.47 -24.30
N HIS A 452 -7.02 -2.20 -23.98
CA HIS A 452 -6.22 -1.10 -24.49
C HIS A 452 -5.43 -0.48 -23.36
N ALA A 453 -4.11 -0.65 -23.41
CA ALA A 453 -3.18 -0.10 -22.42
C ALA A 453 -3.36 1.41 -22.17
N VAL A 454 -3.78 2.17 -23.19
CA VAL A 454 -4.07 3.61 -23.07
C VAL A 454 -5.28 4.00 -23.91
N ILE A 455 -6.35 4.40 -23.24
CA ILE A 455 -7.55 5.03 -23.83
C ILE A 455 -7.36 6.55 -23.83
N THR A 456 -7.56 7.18 -24.99
CA THR A 456 -7.47 8.62 -25.22
C THR A 456 -8.80 9.17 -25.72
N VAL A 457 -8.99 10.47 -25.53
CA VAL A 457 -10.15 11.21 -26.05
C VAL A 457 -9.73 11.90 -27.35
N GLU A 458 -10.47 11.62 -28.43
CA GLU A 458 -10.28 12.20 -29.75
C GLU A 458 -11.32 13.27 -30.03
N HIS A 459 -10.88 14.31 -30.73
CA HIS A 459 -11.74 15.35 -31.26
C HIS A 459 -12.02 15.08 -32.72
N VAL A 460 -13.28 14.81 -33.09
CA VAL A 460 -13.59 14.58 -34.51
C VAL A 460 -13.37 15.87 -35.30
N VAL A 461 -14.03 16.97 -34.91
CA VAL A 461 -13.66 18.35 -35.30
C VAL A 461 -12.34 18.70 -34.58
N PRO A 462 -11.21 18.87 -35.28
CA PRO A 462 -9.91 19.09 -34.65
C PRO A 462 -9.83 20.42 -33.92
N GLN A 463 -9.04 20.47 -32.84
CA GLN A 463 -8.70 21.73 -32.15
C GLN A 463 -7.98 22.72 -33.09
N ASN A 464 -7.07 22.21 -33.92
CA ASN A 464 -6.26 23.00 -34.85
C ASN A 464 -6.39 22.42 -36.28
N PRO A 465 -7.49 22.71 -37.00
CA PRO A 465 -7.64 22.27 -38.39
C PRO A 465 -6.57 22.91 -39.28
N LYS A 466 -6.09 22.19 -40.30
CA LYS A 466 -5.09 22.72 -41.24
C LYS A 466 -5.65 23.90 -42.05
N PRO A 467 -4.83 24.88 -42.46
CA PRO A 467 -5.24 25.89 -43.43
C PRO A 467 -5.80 25.23 -44.71
N GLY A 468 -6.98 25.66 -45.15
CA GLY A 468 -7.66 25.08 -46.32
C GLY A 468 -8.43 23.78 -46.07
N ALA A 469 -8.41 23.23 -44.86
CA ALA A 469 -9.20 22.05 -44.49
C ALA A 469 -10.70 22.32 -44.60
N ARG A 470 -11.48 21.27 -44.89
CA ARG A 470 -12.93 21.39 -45.07
C ARG A 470 -13.63 21.89 -43.80
N TRP A 471 -13.07 21.59 -42.63
CA TRP A 471 -13.51 22.11 -41.33
C TRP A 471 -13.60 23.64 -41.24
N LEU A 472 -12.76 24.39 -41.99
CA LEU A 472 -12.79 25.84 -42.01
C LEU A 472 -13.91 26.41 -42.91
N ARG A 473 -14.47 25.57 -43.79
CA ARG A 473 -15.58 25.91 -44.69
C ARG A 473 -16.93 25.48 -44.11
N ASP A 474 -16.97 24.27 -43.55
CA ASP A 474 -18.19 23.64 -43.02
C ASP A 474 -18.60 24.20 -41.64
N PHE A 475 -17.68 24.90 -40.95
CA PHE A 475 -17.93 25.53 -39.66
C PHE A 475 -17.49 26.99 -39.66
N THR A 476 -18.31 27.86 -39.07
CA THR A 476 -17.86 29.20 -38.65
C THR A 476 -16.89 29.11 -37.47
N GLU A 477 -16.13 30.18 -37.23
CA GLU A 477 -15.23 30.25 -36.08
C GLU A 477 -15.97 30.10 -34.74
N GLU A 478 -17.14 30.75 -34.60
CA GLU A 478 -18.01 30.61 -33.43
C GLU A 478 -18.48 29.16 -33.22
N GLN A 479 -18.92 28.49 -34.29
CA GLN A 479 -19.35 27.09 -34.20
C GLN A 479 -18.21 26.15 -33.82
N ARG A 480 -16.98 26.37 -34.34
CA ARG A 480 -15.82 25.59 -33.92
C ARG A 480 -15.49 25.83 -32.45
N GLY A 481 -15.46 27.09 -32.02
CA GLY A 481 -15.25 27.45 -30.61
C GLY A 481 -16.26 26.79 -29.69
N LYS A 482 -17.54 26.76 -30.08
CA LYS A 482 -18.62 26.13 -29.32
C LYS A 482 -18.51 24.61 -29.25
N TRP A 483 -18.21 23.93 -30.36
CA TRP A 483 -18.39 22.47 -30.44
C TRP A 483 -17.14 21.64 -30.19
N THR A 484 -15.94 22.22 -30.34
CA THR A 484 -14.69 21.46 -30.28
C THR A 484 -14.61 20.61 -29.02
N HIS A 485 -14.85 21.20 -27.85
CA HIS A 485 -14.60 20.55 -26.56
C HIS A 485 -15.82 19.89 -25.91
N ARG A 486 -16.98 19.86 -26.59
CA ARG A 486 -18.24 19.32 -26.05
C ARG A 486 -18.45 17.86 -26.42
N LEU A 487 -19.20 17.12 -25.61
CA LEU A 487 -19.47 15.68 -25.75
C LEU A 487 -19.88 15.25 -27.15
N GLY A 488 -20.70 16.06 -27.85
CA GLY A 488 -21.13 15.78 -29.21
C GLY A 488 -19.97 15.55 -30.19
N ASN A 489 -18.82 16.19 -29.96
CA ASN A 489 -17.64 16.08 -30.82
C ASN A 489 -16.58 15.06 -30.34
N LEU A 490 -16.74 14.53 -29.13
CA LEU A 490 -15.73 13.67 -28.50
C LEU A 490 -16.03 12.20 -28.74
N VAL A 491 -14.97 11.43 -28.97
CA VAL A 491 -15.01 9.97 -29.11
C VAL A 491 -13.80 9.34 -28.40
N LEU A 492 -13.88 8.04 -28.12
CA LEU A 492 -12.79 7.28 -27.50
C LEU A 492 -11.95 6.56 -28.56
N LEU A 493 -10.63 6.64 -28.42
CA LEU A 493 -9.69 5.88 -29.24
C LEU A 493 -8.58 5.31 -28.37
N ASN A 494 -7.85 4.34 -28.89
CA ASN A 494 -6.54 4.00 -28.33
C ASN A 494 -5.48 5.03 -28.77
N ARG A 495 -4.37 5.09 -28.03
CA ARG A 495 -3.27 6.03 -28.29
C ARG A 495 -2.75 5.99 -29.75
N THR A 496 -2.55 4.79 -30.29
CA THR A 496 -2.02 4.60 -31.66
C THR A 496 -2.97 5.17 -32.71
N LYS A 497 -4.27 4.91 -32.58
CA LYS A 497 -5.29 5.39 -33.51
C LYS A 497 -5.51 6.89 -33.42
N ASN A 498 -5.50 7.46 -32.22
CA ASN A 498 -5.59 8.90 -32.03
C ASN A 498 -4.41 9.61 -32.71
N ALA A 499 -3.18 9.12 -32.51
CA ALA A 499 -2.00 9.63 -33.19
C ALA A 499 -2.08 9.51 -34.72
N TYR A 500 -2.75 8.48 -35.25
CA TYR A 500 -2.91 8.30 -36.70
C TYR A 500 -4.00 9.20 -37.31
N ALA A 501 -5.03 9.56 -36.54
CA ALA A 501 -6.17 10.36 -36.96
C ALA A 501 -5.85 11.83 -37.21
N GLN A 502 -4.83 12.38 -36.52
CA GLN A 502 -4.31 13.74 -36.74
C GLN A 502 -5.43 14.80 -36.87
N ASN A 503 -5.20 15.87 -37.62
CA ASN A 503 -6.18 16.91 -37.93
C ASN A 503 -6.71 16.81 -39.38
N TYR A 504 -6.84 15.59 -39.91
CA TYR A 504 -7.42 15.35 -41.24
C TYR A 504 -8.91 15.70 -41.30
N ASP A 505 -9.45 15.78 -42.52
CA ASP A 505 -10.88 15.94 -42.77
C ASP A 505 -11.67 14.69 -42.34
N PHE A 506 -12.98 14.86 -42.12
CA PHE A 506 -13.84 13.83 -41.52
C PHE A 506 -13.76 12.47 -42.21
N ALA A 507 -13.83 12.43 -43.54
CA ALA A 507 -13.82 11.18 -44.31
C ALA A 507 -12.53 10.38 -44.06
N GLU A 508 -11.38 11.06 -44.01
CA GLU A 508 -10.09 10.42 -43.75
C GLU A 508 -9.98 9.98 -42.27
N LYS A 509 -10.42 10.80 -41.31
CA LYS A 509 -10.50 10.41 -39.91
C LYS A 509 -11.35 9.16 -39.70
N LYS A 510 -12.53 9.11 -40.31
CA LYS A 510 -13.45 7.97 -40.27
C LYS A 510 -12.78 6.70 -40.76
N VAL A 511 -12.08 6.74 -41.91
CA VAL A 511 -11.31 5.59 -42.40
C VAL A 511 -10.24 5.17 -41.39
N LYS A 512 -9.48 6.12 -40.83
CA LYS A 512 -8.40 5.85 -39.87
C LYS A 512 -8.89 5.24 -38.55
N TYR A 513 -10.07 5.61 -38.08
CA TYR A 513 -10.68 5.03 -36.88
C TYR A 513 -10.92 3.52 -37.04
N PHE A 514 -11.38 3.08 -38.21
CA PHE A 514 -11.87 1.70 -38.43
C PHE A 514 -11.01 0.83 -39.34
N THR A 515 -9.96 1.38 -39.97
CA THR A 515 -9.09 0.61 -40.88
C THR A 515 -7.61 0.71 -40.50
N GLY A 516 -6.80 -0.25 -40.96
CA GLY A 516 -5.34 -0.26 -40.82
C GLY A 516 -4.77 -1.46 -40.06
N ARG A 517 -3.44 -1.62 -40.10
CA ARG A 517 -2.69 -2.73 -39.48
C ARG A 517 -2.72 -2.76 -37.94
N HIS A 518 -3.32 -1.74 -37.31
CA HIS A 518 -3.34 -1.54 -35.85
C HIS A 518 -4.74 -1.79 -35.24
N GLY A 519 -5.55 -2.67 -35.85
CA GLY A 519 -6.89 -3.05 -35.37
C GLY A 519 -8.01 -2.06 -35.70
N VAL A 520 -9.22 -2.33 -35.20
CA VAL A 520 -10.44 -1.51 -35.34
C VAL A 520 -10.75 -0.83 -34.01
N SER A 521 -11.27 0.40 -34.00
CA SER A 521 -11.82 0.99 -32.78
C SER A 521 -13.07 0.23 -32.33
N THR A 522 -13.05 -0.31 -31.11
CA THR A 522 -14.12 -1.16 -30.54
C THR A 522 -15.05 -0.41 -29.58
N PHE A 523 -14.84 0.88 -29.38
CA PHE A 523 -15.66 1.74 -28.53
C PHE A 523 -17.04 1.98 -29.14
N ALA A 524 -18.12 1.68 -28.42
CA ALA A 524 -19.50 1.86 -28.91
C ALA A 524 -19.80 3.32 -29.26
N LEU A 525 -19.29 4.26 -28.47
CA LEU A 525 -19.37 5.71 -28.70
C LEU A 525 -18.72 6.11 -30.02
N THR A 526 -17.63 5.45 -30.38
CA THR A 526 -16.88 5.69 -31.62
C THR A 526 -17.55 5.00 -32.80
N SER A 527 -18.06 3.77 -32.65
CA SER A 527 -18.77 3.05 -33.71
C SER A 527 -19.95 3.83 -34.30
N GLN A 528 -20.59 4.70 -33.53
CA GLN A 528 -21.64 5.61 -34.02
C GLN A 528 -21.16 6.54 -35.16
N VAL A 529 -19.86 6.85 -35.22
CA VAL A 529 -19.26 7.64 -36.30
C VAL A 529 -19.39 6.95 -37.67
N LEU A 530 -19.49 5.62 -37.70
CA LEU A 530 -19.68 4.86 -38.95
C LEU A 530 -20.96 5.24 -39.69
N GLN A 531 -22.02 5.59 -38.94
CA GLN A 531 -23.33 5.90 -39.49
C GLN A 531 -23.44 7.34 -40.02
N CYS A 532 -22.43 8.18 -39.78
CA CYS A 532 -22.45 9.58 -40.19
C CYS A 532 -21.74 9.77 -41.54
N GLU A 533 -22.41 10.40 -42.50
CA GLU A 533 -21.82 10.75 -43.81
C GLU A 533 -20.97 12.02 -43.72
N ALA A 534 -21.45 13.02 -42.99
CA ALA A 534 -20.77 14.28 -42.72
C ALA A 534 -20.82 14.61 -41.22
N TRP A 535 -19.87 15.42 -40.74
CA TRP A 535 -19.75 15.80 -39.33
C TRP A 535 -20.00 17.29 -39.17
N GLU A 536 -21.28 17.67 -39.22
CA GLU A 536 -21.75 19.07 -39.33
C GLU A 536 -22.32 19.60 -38.00
N PRO A 537 -22.47 20.93 -37.83
CA PRO A 537 -23.01 21.53 -36.59
C PRO A 537 -24.36 20.96 -36.13
N GLU A 538 -25.27 20.67 -37.05
CA GLU A 538 -26.61 20.13 -36.72
C GLU A 538 -26.53 18.69 -36.19
N LEU A 539 -25.60 17.88 -36.72
CA LEU A 539 -25.32 16.55 -36.18
C LEU A 539 -24.74 16.65 -34.77
N LEU A 540 -23.79 17.57 -34.55
CA LEU A 540 -23.18 17.78 -33.24
C LEU A 540 -24.21 18.21 -32.20
N HIS A 541 -25.16 19.06 -32.57
CA HIS A 541 -26.25 19.47 -31.69
C HIS A 541 -27.13 18.29 -31.26
N ARG A 542 -27.65 17.51 -32.21
CA ARG A 542 -28.46 16.32 -31.92
C ARG A 542 -27.69 15.28 -31.12
N ARG A 543 -26.42 15.06 -31.43
CA ARG A 543 -25.55 14.12 -30.71
C ARG A 543 -25.29 14.60 -29.28
N GLN A 544 -25.03 15.89 -29.07
CA GLN A 544 -24.87 16.48 -27.73
C GLN A 544 -26.13 16.26 -26.89
N GLN A 545 -27.30 16.61 -27.41
CA GLN A 545 -28.57 16.43 -26.69
C GLN A 545 -28.82 14.97 -26.32
N ARG A 546 -28.59 14.04 -27.27
CA ARG A 546 -28.75 12.60 -27.00
C ARG A 546 -27.78 12.08 -25.94
N LEU A 547 -26.48 12.42 -26.04
CA LEU A 547 -25.48 11.92 -25.11
C LEU A 547 -25.67 12.52 -23.70
N VAL A 548 -25.99 13.80 -23.61
CA VAL A 548 -26.34 14.44 -22.32
C VAL A 548 -27.62 13.83 -21.76
N GLY A 549 -28.64 13.60 -22.59
CA GLY A 549 -29.90 12.96 -22.18
C GLY A 549 -29.68 11.56 -21.60
N LEU A 550 -28.84 10.74 -22.23
CA LEU A 550 -28.48 9.42 -21.68
C LEU A 550 -27.88 9.54 -20.27
N LEU A 551 -26.91 10.44 -20.08
CA LEU A 551 -26.30 10.65 -18.77
C LEU A 551 -27.27 11.23 -17.74
N ALA A 552 -28.18 12.10 -18.18
CA ALA A 552 -29.22 12.66 -17.32
C ALA A 552 -30.20 11.59 -16.85
N ASP A 553 -30.61 10.68 -17.74
CA ASP A 553 -31.48 9.55 -17.39
C ASP A 553 -30.77 8.57 -16.44
N GLU A 554 -29.50 8.24 -16.71
CA GLU A 554 -28.72 7.30 -15.90
C GLU A 554 -28.44 7.84 -14.49
N TRP A 555 -28.10 9.11 -14.38
CA TRP A 555 -27.80 9.76 -13.10
C TRP A 555 -29.00 10.49 -12.50
N ASP A 556 -30.21 10.35 -13.04
CA ASP A 556 -31.42 11.02 -12.57
C ASP A 556 -31.17 12.53 -12.31
N LEU A 557 -30.71 13.24 -13.34
CA LEU A 557 -30.35 14.67 -13.29
C LEU A 557 -31.50 15.62 -13.64
#